data_AF-A0AA49GSJ7-F1
#
_entry.id   AF-A0AA49GSJ7-F1
#
_cell.length_a   1.000
_cell.length_b   1.000
_cell.length_c   1.000
_cell.angle_alpha   90.00
_cell.angle_beta   90.00
_cell.angle_gamma   90.00
#
_symmetry.space_group_name_H-M   'P 1'
#
loop_
_entity.id
_entity.type
_entity.pdbx_description
1 polymer ?
#
loop_
_entity_poly.entity_id
_entity_poly.type
_entity_poly.pdbx_seq_one_letter_code
_entity_poly.pdbx_strand_id
1 'polypeptide(L)'
;MPYLKIIAVLSSVLLMGTAVTQPEKPGIFEGHTDIGNPKHAGNAQYNEATQTYTLRGSGYNIWFERDEFHYLYQQRNGDFTATAQFTFVGEGGDPHRKVGWMIREALTDTAVHVSAVSHGDGLTVLQWRTEPGVMMRDPEDEIFFPDKNLEVIQLERSGQTVIMRVGHPGEELQEVGSYEMKRLPEDVYVGLFICSHNPEEVEEATISHVSIE
;
A
#
# COMPACT_ATOMS: atom_id res chain seq x y z
N MET A 1 1.71 6.71 83.02
CA MET A 1 1.74 7.72 81.94
C MET A 1 1.71 6.99 80.60
N PRO A 2 0.95 7.47 79.61
CA PRO A 2 0.09 6.61 78.78
C PRO A 2 0.74 6.08 77.50
N TYR A 3 0.12 4.99 77.02
CA TYR A 3 0.38 4.25 75.79
C TYR A 3 0.10 5.08 74.53
N LEU A 4 0.99 5.00 73.53
CA LEU A 4 0.72 5.48 72.17
C LEU A 4 0.80 4.29 71.19
N LYS A 5 -0.36 3.79 70.77
CA LYS A 5 -0.47 2.79 69.68
C LYS A 5 -0.46 3.54 68.35
N ILE A 6 0.60 3.37 67.56
CA ILE A 6 0.66 3.87 66.19
C ILE A 6 0.00 2.82 65.29
N ILE A 7 -1.18 3.14 64.76
CA ILE A 7 -1.86 2.34 63.73
C ILE A 7 -1.31 2.83 62.38
N ALA A 8 -0.48 2.01 61.74
CA ALA A 8 -0.07 2.25 60.36
C ALA A 8 -1.19 1.76 59.42
N VAL A 9 -1.86 2.69 58.75
CA VAL A 9 -2.81 2.38 57.68
C VAL A 9 -2.01 2.26 56.38
N LEU A 10 -1.85 1.03 55.87
CA LEU A 10 -1.35 0.81 54.51
C LEU A 10 -2.46 1.11 53.52
N SER A 11 -2.37 2.24 52.82
CA SER A 11 -3.21 2.52 51.65
C SER A 11 -2.59 1.85 50.43
N SER A 12 -3.17 0.72 50.01
CA SER A 12 -2.87 0.06 48.74
C SER A 12 -3.48 0.86 47.59
N VAL A 13 -2.65 1.58 46.83
CA VAL A 13 -3.04 2.24 45.58
C VAL A 13 -3.09 1.18 44.48
N LEU A 14 -4.29 0.89 43.97
CA LEU A 14 -4.49 0.02 42.81
C LEU A 14 -4.23 0.85 41.55
N LEU A 15 -3.06 0.68 40.91
CA LEU A 15 -2.84 1.22 39.57
C LEU A 15 -3.64 0.39 38.57
N MET A 16 -4.80 0.91 38.14
CA MET A 16 -5.47 0.41 36.94
C MET A 16 -4.64 0.82 35.72
N GLY A 17 -3.81 -0.09 35.21
CA GLY A 17 -3.14 0.09 33.93
C GLY A 17 -4.20 0.08 32.82
N THR A 18 -4.36 1.20 32.11
CA THR A 18 -5.10 1.22 30.86
C THR A 18 -4.28 0.43 29.84
N ALA A 19 -4.74 -0.77 29.48
CA ALA A 19 -4.19 -1.49 28.34
C ALA A 19 -4.47 -0.65 27.09
N VAL A 20 -3.44 -0.01 26.56
CA VAL A 20 -3.50 0.60 25.23
C VAL A 20 -3.54 -0.57 24.25
N THR A 21 -4.70 -0.84 23.66
CA THR A 21 -4.80 -1.81 22.55
C THR A 21 -4.00 -1.26 21.40
N GLN A 22 -2.86 -1.88 21.09
CA GLN A 22 -2.14 -1.60 19.85
C GLN A 22 -3.10 -1.90 18.69
N PRO A 23 -3.22 -1.02 17.68
CA PRO A 23 -4.00 -1.33 16.49
C PRO A 23 -3.54 -2.67 15.94
N GLU A 24 -4.50 -3.57 15.69
CA GLU A 24 -4.19 -4.88 15.14
C GLU A 24 -3.59 -4.71 13.74
N LYS A 25 -2.45 -5.37 13.50
CA LYS A 25 -1.76 -5.32 12.22
C LYS A 25 -2.65 -5.98 11.15
N PRO A 26 -2.95 -5.33 10.01
CA PRO A 26 -3.73 -5.96 8.96
C PRO A 26 -2.88 -7.04 8.27
N GLY A 27 -3.07 -8.30 8.67
CA GLY A 27 -2.38 -9.46 8.10
C GLY A 27 -0.85 -9.34 8.17
N ILE A 28 -0.19 -9.35 7.01
CA ILE A 28 1.30 -9.29 6.92
C ILE A 28 1.85 -7.86 7.01
N PHE A 29 0.98 -6.85 7.01
CA PHE A 29 1.39 -5.45 6.94
C PHE A 29 1.52 -4.81 8.32
N GLU A 30 2.41 -3.83 8.46
CA GLU A 30 2.69 -3.16 9.72
C GLU A 30 1.70 -2.05 10.04
N GLY A 31 1.09 -1.47 9.01
CA GLY A 31 0.09 -0.43 9.16
C GLY A 31 -0.42 0.09 7.81
N HIS A 32 -1.33 1.04 7.86
CA HIS A 32 -1.85 1.72 6.68
C HIS A 32 -2.02 3.21 6.96
N THR A 33 -1.93 4.04 5.93
CA THR A 33 -2.08 5.49 6.04
C THR A 33 -2.59 6.07 4.74
N ASP A 34 -3.26 7.21 4.86
CA ASP A 34 -3.47 8.08 3.71
C ASP A 34 -2.18 8.84 3.38
N ILE A 35 -1.92 8.99 2.09
CA ILE A 35 -0.79 9.73 1.52
C ILE A 35 -1.37 10.97 0.85
N GLY A 36 -0.78 12.14 1.11
CA GLY A 36 -1.20 13.38 0.47
C GLY A 36 -2.52 13.96 0.96
N ASN A 37 -3.04 13.53 2.11
CA ASN A 37 -4.28 14.09 2.70
C ASN A 37 -5.49 14.07 1.73
N PRO A 38 -5.91 12.89 1.24
CA PRO A 38 -7.11 12.74 0.44
C PRO A 38 -8.32 13.33 1.15
N LYS A 39 -9.24 13.89 0.36
CA LYS A 39 -10.47 14.49 0.86
C LYS A 39 -11.28 13.52 1.71
N HIS A 40 -11.32 12.25 1.31
CA HIS A 40 -11.94 11.18 2.08
C HIS A 40 -10.87 10.22 2.58
N ALA A 41 -10.87 9.96 3.90
CA ALA A 41 -9.94 9.04 4.52
C ALA A 41 -10.14 7.61 4.01
N GLY A 42 -9.04 6.93 3.73
CA GLY A 42 -9.04 5.52 3.36
C GLY A 42 -9.04 4.58 4.55
N ASN A 43 -9.14 3.28 4.26
CA ASN A 43 -9.10 2.23 5.27
C ASN A 43 -8.57 0.92 4.67
N ALA A 44 -7.97 0.09 5.51
CA ALA A 44 -7.56 -1.27 5.15
C ALA A 44 -8.05 -2.24 6.23
N GLN A 45 -8.63 -3.36 5.79
CA GLN A 45 -9.10 -4.45 6.66
C GLN A 45 -8.55 -5.76 6.14
N TYR A 46 -8.21 -6.66 7.06
CA TYR A 46 -7.82 -8.02 6.73
C TYR A 46 -8.82 -9.00 7.34
N ASN A 47 -9.29 -9.95 6.53
CA ASN A 47 -10.13 -11.05 6.96
C ASN A 47 -9.30 -12.33 7.00
N GLU A 48 -9.00 -12.81 8.21
CA GLU A 48 -8.18 -14.02 8.40
C GLU A 48 -8.83 -15.28 7.84
N ALA A 49 -10.16 -15.39 7.89
CA ALA A 49 -10.89 -16.59 7.46
C ALA A 49 -10.84 -16.78 5.94
N THR A 50 -10.82 -15.68 5.18
CA THR A 50 -10.75 -15.70 3.72
C THR A 50 -9.35 -15.37 3.19
N GLN A 51 -8.44 -14.92 4.06
CA GLN A 51 -7.11 -14.41 3.71
C GLN A 51 -7.16 -13.29 2.66
N THR A 52 -8.13 -12.39 2.81
CA THR A 52 -8.36 -11.28 1.88
C THR A 52 -8.24 -9.94 2.58
N TYR A 53 -7.70 -8.96 1.85
CA TYR A 53 -7.71 -7.56 2.24
C TYR A 53 -8.84 -6.82 1.54
N THR A 54 -9.48 -5.90 2.25
CA THR A 54 -10.37 -4.89 1.68
C THR A 54 -9.69 -3.54 1.87
N LEU A 55 -9.36 -2.87 0.77
CA LEU A 55 -8.80 -1.53 0.74
C LEU A 55 -9.85 -0.56 0.23
N ARG A 56 -10.03 0.55 0.94
CA ARG A 56 -10.84 1.69 0.51
C ARG A 56 -9.98 2.93 0.47
N GLY A 57 -10.15 3.77 -0.54
CA GLY A 57 -9.40 5.02 -0.60
C GLY A 57 -9.93 5.99 -1.65
N SER A 58 -9.63 7.25 -1.39
CA SER A 58 -9.84 8.37 -2.31
C SER A 58 -8.49 8.94 -2.71
N GLY A 59 -8.48 9.83 -3.70
CA GLY A 59 -7.33 10.65 -4.02
C GLY A 59 -7.33 11.11 -5.47
N TYR A 60 -6.62 12.20 -5.72
CA TYR A 60 -6.64 12.83 -7.03
C TYR A 60 -5.79 12.07 -8.07
N ASN A 61 -4.57 11.63 -7.77
CA ASN A 61 -3.73 10.82 -8.67
C ASN A 61 -2.44 10.31 -8.01
N ILE A 62 -1.75 9.40 -8.71
CA ILE A 62 -0.35 8.99 -8.49
C ILE A 62 0.38 9.17 -9.83
N TRP A 63 0.86 10.38 -10.12
CA TRP A 63 1.46 10.72 -11.43
C TRP A 63 2.21 12.07 -11.43
N PHE A 64 1.54 13.14 -10.98
CA PHE A 64 2.06 14.50 -11.04
C PHE A 64 3.08 14.76 -9.92
N GLU A 65 3.34 16.00 -9.52
CA GLU A 65 4.37 16.37 -8.54
C GLU A 65 4.12 15.84 -7.11
N ARG A 66 2.92 15.35 -6.81
CA ARG A 66 2.59 14.74 -5.52
C ARG A 66 1.61 13.59 -5.69
N ASP A 67 1.49 12.73 -4.70
CA ASP A 67 0.56 11.61 -4.72
C ASP A 67 -0.54 11.79 -3.69
N GLU A 68 -1.73 11.29 -4.02
CA GLU A 68 -2.85 11.24 -3.08
C GLU A 68 -3.61 9.93 -3.21
N PHE A 69 -3.60 9.12 -2.15
CA PHE A 69 -4.14 7.76 -2.16
C PHE A 69 -4.12 7.12 -0.75
N HIS A 70 -4.67 5.91 -0.62
CA HIS A 70 -4.56 5.09 0.59
C HIS A 70 -3.54 3.96 0.44
N TYR A 71 -2.66 3.76 1.43
CA TYR A 71 -1.53 2.83 1.37
C TYR A 71 -1.48 1.89 2.57
N LEU A 72 -1.46 0.57 2.31
CA LEU A 72 -1.25 -0.50 3.29
C LEU A 72 0.15 -1.08 3.12
N TYR A 73 1.01 -1.02 4.14
CA TYR A 73 2.45 -1.16 3.98
C TYR A 73 3.17 -1.93 5.08
N GLN A 74 4.34 -2.44 4.75
CA GLN A 74 5.38 -2.87 5.68
C GLN A 74 6.75 -2.39 5.19
N GLN A 75 7.71 -2.27 6.09
CA GLN A 75 9.11 -2.05 5.72
C GLN A 75 9.76 -3.35 5.23
N ARG A 76 10.62 -3.25 4.21
CA ARG A 76 11.49 -4.32 3.73
C ARG A 76 12.86 -3.78 3.38
N ASN A 77 13.88 -4.59 3.63
CA ASN A 77 15.27 -4.32 3.26
C ASN A 77 15.69 -5.30 2.17
N GLY A 78 16.37 -4.79 1.14
CA GLY A 78 16.96 -5.62 0.08
C GLY A 78 15.94 -6.17 -0.92
N ASP A 79 16.26 -7.33 -1.47
CA ASP A 79 15.52 -7.99 -2.55
C ASP A 79 14.27 -8.69 -2.02
N PHE A 80 13.20 -8.67 -2.80
CA PHE A 80 11.95 -9.37 -2.49
C PHE A 80 11.07 -9.52 -3.73
N THR A 81 10.13 -10.46 -3.66
CA THR A 81 9.03 -10.60 -4.62
C THR A 81 7.69 -10.43 -3.92
N ALA A 82 6.88 -9.47 -4.38
CA ALA A 82 5.52 -9.25 -3.91
C ALA A 82 4.51 -9.73 -4.98
N THR A 83 3.55 -10.57 -4.61
CA THR A 83 2.50 -11.05 -5.53
C THR A 83 1.13 -10.93 -4.88
N ALA A 84 0.12 -10.52 -5.64
CA ALA A 84 -1.27 -10.51 -5.20
C ALA A 84 -2.24 -10.52 -6.38
N GLN A 85 -3.49 -10.91 -6.10
CA GLN A 85 -4.62 -10.78 -7.00
C GLN A 85 -5.49 -9.60 -6.57
N PHE A 86 -5.82 -8.70 -7.50
CA PHE A 86 -6.55 -7.46 -7.30
C PHE A 86 -7.90 -7.48 -8.00
N THR A 87 -8.94 -6.98 -7.32
CA THR A 87 -10.28 -6.84 -7.90
C THR A 87 -10.96 -5.60 -7.34
N PHE A 88 -11.39 -4.67 -8.20
CA PHE A 88 -12.24 -3.56 -7.78
C PHE A 88 -13.63 -4.07 -7.37
N VAL A 89 -14.20 -3.47 -6.33
CA VAL A 89 -15.56 -3.75 -5.88
C VAL A 89 -16.52 -2.80 -6.58
N GLY A 90 -17.52 -3.36 -7.27
CA GLY A 90 -18.54 -2.59 -7.99
C GLY A 90 -18.15 -2.25 -9.44
N GLU A 91 -19.15 -1.82 -10.20
CA GLU A 91 -19.00 -1.37 -11.60
C GLU A 91 -18.91 0.17 -11.67
N GLY A 92 -18.23 0.67 -12.71
CA GLY A 92 -18.06 2.12 -12.92
C GLY A 92 -16.85 2.71 -12.22
N GLY A 93 -16.97 3.95 -11.75
CA GLY A 93 -15.87 4.74 -11.21
C GLY A 93 -15.08 5.50 -12.28
N ASP A 94 -14.01 6.17 -11.88
CA ASP A 94 -13.09 6.80 -12.83
C ASP A 94 -12.33 5.73 -13.61
N PRO A 95 -12.24 5.79 -14.96
CA PRO A 95 -11.50 4.81 -15.76
C PRO A 95 -10.03 4.62 -15.33
N HIS A 96 -9.41 5.67 -14.78
CA HIS A 96 -8.04 5.63 -14.30
C HIS A 96 -7.93 5.60 -12.77
N ARG A 97 -8.98 5.19 -12.04
CA ARG A 97 -8.83 4.69 -10.65
C ARG A 97 -7.77 3.59 -10.63
N LYS A 98 -6.96 3.53 -9.58
CA LYS A 98 -5.74 2.72 -9.53
C LYS A 98 -5.72 1.83 -8.30
N VAL A 99 -5.30 0.59 -8.48
CA VAL A 99 -4.96 -0.35 -7.41
C VAL A 99 -3.71 -1.13 -7.80
N GLY A 100 -2.91 -1.56 -6.85
CA GLY A 100 -1.76 -2.41 -7.16
C GLY A 100 -0.70 -2.48 -6.09
N TRP A 101 0.51 -2.83 -6.52
CA TRP A 101 1.72 -2.87 -5.69
C TRP A 101 2.52 -1.59 -5.84
N MET A 102 3.06 -1.08 -4.74
CA MET A 102 4.00 0.03 -4.75
C MET A 102 5.18 -0.23 -3.82
N ILE A 103 6.38 0.08 -4.33
CA ILE A 103 7.62 0.23 -3.55
C ILE A 103 7.96 1.71 -3.50
N ARG A 104 8.18 2.26 -2.31
CA ARG A 104 8.42 3.70 -2.11
C ARG A 104 9.44 3.97 -1.01
N GLU A 105 10.21 5.05 -1.16
CA GLU A 105 11.27 5.40 -0.21
C GLU A 105 10.75 5.94 1.13
N ALA A 106 9.59 6.62 1.12
CA ALA A 106 9.06 7.32 2.29
C ALA A 106 7.54 7.49 2.19
N LEU A 107 6.85 7.71 3.31
CA LEU A 107 5.40 7.93 3.35
C LEU A 107 4.97 9.39 3.05
N THR A 108 5.85 10.20 2.46
CA THR A 108 5.56 11.58 2.00
C THR A 108 4.89 11.58 0.63
N ASP A 109 4.05 12.57 0.33
CA ASP A 109 3.36 12.65 -0.97
C ASP A 109 4.26 12.92 -2.17
N THR A 110 5.54 13.23 -1.97
CA THR A 110 6.50 13.47 -3.06
C THR A 110 7.49 12.32 -3.28
N ALA A 111 7.32 11.17 -2.61
CA ALA A 111 8.36 10.15 -2.50
C ALA A 111 8.78 9.53 -3.86
N VAL A 112 10.07 9.20 -4.00
CA VAL A 112 10.53 8.27 -5.06
C VAL A 112 9.80 6.94 -4.90
N HIS A 113 9.18 6.47 -5.98
CA HIS A 113 8.42 5.22 -5.96
C HIS A 113 8.40 4.54 -7.34
N VAL A 114 8.10 3.25 -7.32
CA VAL A 114 7.71 2.46 -8.49
C VAL A 114 6.45 1.69 -8.13
N SER A 115 5.49 1.68 -9.03
CA SER A 115 4.19 1.04 -8.81
C SER A 115 3.79 0.21 -10.01
N ALA A 116 3.33 -1.01 -9.74
CA ALA A 116 2.68 -1.88 -10.70
C ALA A 116 1.17 -1.75 -10.52
N VAL A 117 0.49 -1.23 -11.54
CA VAL A 117 -0.85 -0.66 -11.44
C VAL A 117 -1.82 -1.42 -12.32
N SER A 118 -3.00 -1.72 -11.77
CA SER A 118 -4.21 -2.05 -12.52
C SER A 118 -5.19 -0.88 -12.43
N HIS A 119 -5.71 -0.46 -13.59
CA HIS A 119 -6.66 0.63 -13.71
C HIS A 119 -8.10 0.11 -13.81
N GLY A 120 -9.07 0.99 -13.49
CA GLY A 120 -10.50 0.67 -13.62
C GLY A 120 -10.95 0.27 -15.02
N ASP A 121 -10.29 0.76 -16.07
CA ASP A 121 -10.54 0.43 -17.48
C ASP A 121 -9.77 -0.82 -17.98
N GLY A 122 -9.11 -1.52 -17.06
CA GLY A 122 -8.33 -2.73 -17.29
C GLY A 122 -6.90 -2.46 -17.75
N LEU A 123 -6.47 -1.21 -17.94
CA LEU A 123 -5.09 -0.88 -18.27
C LEU A 123 -4.13 -1.33 -17.17
N THR A 124 -2.99 -1.89 -17.57
CA THR A 124 -1.96 -2.39 -16.67
C THR A 124 -0.64 -1.68 -16.99
N VAL A 125 0.00 -1.11 -15.97
CA VAL A 125 1.18 -0.22 -16.15
C VAL A 125 2.21 -0.44 -15.06
N LEU A 126 3.48 -0.54 -15.43
CA LEU A 126 4.60 -0.27 -14.53
C LEU A 126 4.95 1.20 -14.66
N GLN A 127 4.89 1.98 -13.58
CA GLN A 127 5.14 3.42 -13.60
C GLN A 127 6.03 3.85 -12.43
N TRP A 128 6.83 4.92 -12.57
CA TRP A 128 7.76 5.33 -11.52
C TRP A 128 8.02 6.84 -11.42
N ARG A 129 8.29 7.32 -10.21
CA ARG A 129 8.82 8.65 -9.94
C ARG A 129 10.30 8.55 -9.57
N THR A 130 11.17 9.19 -10.35
CA THR A 130 12.63 9.07 -10.19
C THR A 130 13.22 9.98 -9.13
N GLU A 131 12.61 11.14 -8.86
CA GLU A 131 13.09 12.13 -7.90
C GLU A 131 11.95 12.66 -7.03
N PRO A 132 12.23 13.14 -5.80
CA PRO A 132 11.18 13.68 -4.97
C PRO A 132 10.46 14.86 -5.64
N GLY A 133 9.15 14.74 -5.80
CA GLY A 133 8.28 15.81 -6.26
C GLY A 133 8.35 16.15 -7.75
N VAL A 134 9.05 15.37 -8.57
CA VAL A 134 9.03 15.56 -10.04
C VAL A 134 7.79 14.92 -10.64
N MET A 135 7.19 15.56 -11.64
CA MET A 135 6.11 14.95 -12.42
C MET A 135 6.62 13.74 -13.22
N MET A 136 5.83 12.68 -13.28
CA MET A 136 6.06 11.56 -14.18
C MET A 136 5.68 11.95 -15.61
N ARG A 137 6.33 11.33 -16.60
CA ARG A 137 6.20 11.67 -18.01
C ARG A 137 5.73 10.46 -18.81
N ASP A 138 4.81 10.71 -19.73
CA ASP A 138 4.41 9.76 -20.75
C ASP A 138 5.25 10.01 -22.02
N PRO A 139 5.98 9.03 -22.56
CA PRO A 139 6.05 7.61 -22.13
C PRO A 139 7.29 7.27 -21.29
N GLU A 140 8.11 8.25 -20.91
CA GLU A 140 9.45 7.97 -20.34
C GLU A 140 9.45 7.33 -18.95
N ASP A 141 8.38 7.52 -18.17
CA ASP A 141 8.29 7.08 -16.79
C ASP A 141 7.25 5.97 -16.57
N GLU A 142 6.94 5.23 -17.63
CA GLU A 142 6.00 4.10 -17.60
C GLU A 142 6.27 3.02 -18.67
N ILE A 143 5.71 1.83 -18.46
CA ILE A 143 5.64 0.73 -19.42
C ILE A 143 4.22 0.14 -19.38
N PHE A 144 3.52 0.26 -20.50
CA PHE A 144 2.19 -0.33 -20.69
C PHE A 144 2.27 -1.82 -21.03
N PHE A 145 1.35 -2.60 -20.47
CA PHE A 145 1.06 -3.95 -20.96
C PHE A 145 -0.11 -3.92 -21.95
N PRO A 146 -0.03 -4.64 -23.09
CA PRO A 146 -1.04 -4.55 -24.15
C PRO A 146 -2.38 -5.22 -23.77
N ASP A 147 -2.34 -6.28 -22.96
CA ASP A 147 -3.56 -6.98 -22.54
C ASP A 147 -4.23 -6.25 -21.37
N LYS A 148 -5.54 -6.44 -21.24
CA LYS A 148 -6.39 -5.75 -20.26
C LYS A 148 -7.02 -6.71 -19.26
N ASN A 149 -7.44 -6.15 -18.13
CA ASN A 149 -8.21 -6.84 -17.09
C ASN A 149 -7.43 -8.00 -16.43
N LEU A 150 -6.12 -7.82 -16.29
CA LEU A 150 -5.26 -8.76 -15.57
C LEU A 150 -5.41 -8.54 -14.08
N GLU A 151 -5.57 -9.64 -13.35
CA GLU A 151 -5.93 -9.60 -11.94
C GLU A 151 -4.72 -9.88 -11.06
N VAL A 152 -3.75 -10.67 -11.53
CA VAL A 152 -2.56 -11.02 -10.77
C VAL A 152 -1.41 -10.09 -11.16
N ILE A 153 -0.83 -9.43 -10.16
CA ILE A 153 0.35 -8.58 -10.32
C ILE A 153 1.44 -9.10 -9.39
N GLN A 154 2.63 -9.30 -9.97
CA GLN A 154 3.88 -9.51 -9.26
C GLN A 154 4.82 -8.31 -9.47
N LEU A 155 5.43 -7.86 -8.38
CA LEU A 155 6.46 -6.83 -8.36
C LEU A 155 7.70 -7.39 -7.65
N GLU A 156 8.76 -7.58 -8.41
CA GLU A 156 10.05 -8.09 -7.92
C GLU A 156 11.05 -6.94 -7.81
N ARG A 157 11.79 -6.88 -6.72
CA ARG A 157 12.98 -6.05 -6.57
C ARG A 157 14.21 -6.96 -6.53
N SER A 158 15.15 -6.71 -7.46
CA SER A 158 16.48 -7.31 -7.50
C SER A 158 17.55 -6.21 -7.56
N GLY A 159 18.19 -5.92 -6.43
CA GLY A 159 19.04 -4.77 -6.23
C GLY A 159 18.30 -3.45 -6.43
N GLN A 160 18.67 -2.72 -7.49
CA GLN A 160 17.99 -1.49 -7.91
C GLN A 160 17.00 -1.73 -9.05
N THR A 161 16.96 -2.92 -9.63
CA THR A 161 16.04 -3.25 -10.72
C THR A 161 14.72 -3.70 -10.14
N VAL A 162 13.63 -3.13 -10.65
CA VAL A 162 12.27 -3.54 -10.31
C VAL A 162 11.61 -4.09 -11.56
N ILE A 163 11.04 -5.29 -11.45
CA ILE A 163 10.42 -6.04 -12.55
C ILE A 163 8.95 -6.24 -12.23
N MET A 164 8.08 -5.97 -13.20
CA MET A 164 6.65 -6.24 -13.10
C MET A 164 6.27 -7.42 -13.98
N ARG A 165 5.48 -8.33 -13.42
CA ARG A 165 4.85 -9.42 -14.17
C ARG A 165 3.37 -9.50 -13.87
N VAL A 166 2.58 -9.96 -14.83
CA VAL A 166 1.12 -9.96 -14.76
C VAL A 166 0.49 -11.17 -15.42
N GLY A 167 -0.74 -11.50 -15.03
CA GLY A 167 -1.48 -12.63 -15.61
C GLY A 167 -2.89 -12.75 -15.03
N HIS A 168 -3.62 -13.77 -15.48
CA HIS A 168 -4.84 -14.21 -14.82
C HIS A 168 -4.57 -15.25 -13.73
N PRO A 169 -5.51 -15.46 -12.80
CA PRO A 169 -5.39 -16.49 -11.78
C PRO A 169 -5.14 -17.88 -12.38
N GLY A 170 -4.04 -18.51 -11.99
CA GLY A 170 -3.66 -19.85 -12.45
C GLY A 170 -2.87 -19.89 -13.77
N GLU A 171 -2.58 -18.74 -14.38
CA GLU A 171 -1.74 -18.65 -15.58
C GLU A 171 -0.27 -18.36 -15.23
N GLU A 172 0.63 -18.62 -16.18
CA GLU A 172 2.02 -18.18 -16.10
C GLU A 172 2.08 -16.65 -16.23
N LEU A 173 2.81 -16.00 -15.32
CA LEU A 173 2.94 -14.54 -15.35
C LEU A 173 3.85 -14.10 -16.50
N GLN A 174 3.39 -13.11 -17.24
CA GLN A 174 4.11 -12.49 -18.34
C GLN A 174 4.84 -11.24 -17.85
N GLU A 175 6.08 -11.06 -18.28
CA GLU A 175 6.85 -9.85 -17.94
C GLU A 175 6.30 -8.64 -18.69
N VAL A 176 5.97 -7.59 -17.95
CA VAL A 176 5.63 -6.27 -18.50
C VAL A 176 6.90 -5.54 -18.88
N GLY A 177 7.89 -5.57 -17.99
CA GLY A 177 9.18 -4.94 -18.17
C GLY A 177 9.87 -4.69 -16.84
N SER A 178 10.99 -3.97 -16.91
CA SER A 178 11.79 -3.62 -15.74
C SER A 178 12.35 -2.21 -15.82
N TYR A 179 12.67 -1.64 -14.66
CA TYR A 179 13.28 -0.33 -14.54
C TYR A 179 14.32 -0.28 -13.41
N GLU A 180 15.39 0.50 -13.60
CA GLU A 180 16.46 0.68 -12.61
C GLU A 180 16.19 1.92 -11.73
N MET A 181 15.72 1.69 -10.51
CA MET A 181 15.38 2.71 -9.51
C MET A 181 16.62 3.21 -8.75
N LYS A 182 17.47 4.00 -9.41
CA LYS A 182 18.79 4.45 -8.89
C LYS A 182 18.77 5.23 -7.56
N ARG A 183 17.63 5.84 -7.23
CA ARG A 183 17.46 6.64 -6.01
C ARG A 183 16.65 5.93 -4.93
N LEU A 184 16.20 4.70 -5.18
CA LEU A 184 15.43 3.93 -4.21
C LEU A 184 16.40 3.30 -3.18
N PRO A 185 16.26 3.60 -1.88
CA PRO A 185 17.14 3.07 -0.83
C PRO A 185 16.96 1.55 -0.62
N GLU A 186 17.86 0.90 0.11
CA GLU A 186 17.69 -0.53 0.48
C GLU A 186 16.46 -0.75 1.37
N ASP A 187 16.30 0.09 2.40
CA ASP A 187 15.10 0.11 3.26
C ASP A 187 13.97 0.87 2.56
N VAL A 188 12.90 0.16 2.23
CA VAL A 188 11.74 0.71 1.53
C VAL A 188 10.44 0.30 2.21
N TYR A 189 9.37 1.01 1.88
CA TYR A 189 8.03 0.51 2.09
C TYR A 189 7.59 -0.26 0.84
N VAL A 190 7.05 -1.45 1.04
CA VAL A 190 6.33 -2.22 0.02
C VAL A 190 4.90 -2.44 0.50
N GLY A 191 3.93 -2.29 -0.40
CA GLY A 191 2.54 -2.25 0.01
C GLY A 191 1.52 -2.23 -1.10
N LEU A 192 0.28 -2.47 -0.70
CA LEU A 192 -0.92 -2.36 -1.53
C LEU A 192 -1.41 -0.93 -1.48
N PHE A 193 -1.86 -0.40 -2.62
CA PHE A 193 -2.44 0.95 -2.68
C PHE A 193 -3.78 0.98 -3.41
N ILE A 194 -4.59 2.00 -3.13
CA ILE A 194 -5.80 2.32 -3.89
C ILE A 194 -5.97 3.84 -4.02
N CYS A 195 -6.32 4.31 -5.23
CA CYS A 195 -6.57 5.71 -5.55
C CYS A 195 -7.82 5.80 -6.44
N SER A 196 -8.76 6.69 -6.12
CA SER A 196 -10.00 6.84 -6.89
C SER A 196 -9.82 7.59 -8.21
N HIS A 197 -8.71 8.32 -8.36
CA HIS A 197 -8.48 9.30 -9.42
C HIS A 197 -9.55 10.42 -9.51
N ASN A 198 -10.41 10.48 -8.50
CA ASN A 198 -11.43 11.49 -8.32
C ASN A 198 -11.53 11.77 -6.81
N PRO A 199 -11.06 12.92 -6.32
CA PRO A 199 -10.99 13.20 -4.88
C PRO A 199 -12.37 13.28 -4.20
N GLU A 200 -13.46 13.34 -4.98
CA GLU A 200 -14.83 13.35 -4.47
C GLU A 200 -15.41 11.95 -4.22
N GLU A 201 -14.71 10.91 -4.68
CA GLU A 201 -15.18 9.52 -4.64
C GLU A 201 -14.26 8.65 -3.78
N VAL A 202 -14.81 7.56 -3.23
CA VAL A 202 -14.05 6.52 -2.53
C VAL A 202 -14.20 5.23 -3.32
N GLU A 203 -13.08 4.68 -3.76
CA GLU A 203 -13.02 3.37 -4.40
C GLU A 203 -12.75 2.27 -3.37
N GLU A 204 -13.11 1.05 -3.74
CA GLU A 204 -12.87 -0.15 -2.93
C GLU A 204 -12.30 -1.28 -3.79
N ALA A 205 -11.34 -2.02 -3.24
CA ALA A 205 -10.78 -3.21 -3.86
C ALA A 205 -10.68 -4.35 -2.84
N THR A 206 -10.92 -5.57 -3.33
CA THR A 206 -10.58 -6.81 -2.64
C THR A 206 -9.26 -7.33 -3.20
N ILE A 207 -8.34 -7.69 -2.30
CA ILE A 207 -7.03 -8.23 -2.65
C ILE A 207 -6.85 -9.59 -1.97
N SER A 208 -6.44 -10.59 -2.73
CA SER A 208 -6.23 -11.96 -2.25
C SER A 208 -4.87 -12.50 -2.68
N HIS A 209 -4.49 -13.68 -2.18
CA HIS A 209 -3.22 -14.34 -2.52
C HIS A 209 -2.00 -13.43 -2.31
N VAL A 210 -2.02 -12.63 -1.24
CA VAL A 210 -0.97 -11.65 -0.95
C VAL A 210 0.24 -12.35 -0.33
N SER A 211 1.39 -12.25 -0.99
CA SER A 211 2.68 -12.68 -0.45
C SER A 211 3.76 -11.63 -0.70
N ILE A 212 4.74 -11.58 0.22
CA ILE A 212 5.99 -10.81 0.10
C ILE A 212 7.12 -11.70 0.63
N GLU A 213 7.92 -12.21 -0.30
CA GLU A 213 8.96 -13.22 -0.08
C GLU A 213 10.36 -12.65 -0.30
#